data_AF-E4WPY7-F1
#
_entry.id   AF-E4WPY7-F1
#
_cell.length_a   1.000
_cell.length_b   1.000
_cell.length_c   1.000
_cell.angle_alpha   90.00
_cell.angle_beta   90.00
_cell.angle_gamma   90.00
#
_symmetry.space_group_name_H-M   'P 1'
#
loop_
_entity.id
_entity.type
_entity.pdbx_description
1 polymer ?
#
loop_
_entity_poly.entity_id
_entity_poly.type
_entity_poly.pdbx_seq_one_letter_code
_entity_poly.pdbx_strand_id
1 'polypeptide(L)'
;MSIGLENQSMLLIGGWDSGNGNAAQSGIWQLKDENWNQIGELLQPDSRGFAIYIGRLIYYFGHVSKAIERLDFTETEELQNVVQIGNQPGNYYLPIVGNSAGYR
;
A
#
# COMPACT_ATOMS: atom_id res chain seq x y z
N MET A 1 5.26 -4.01 -3.88
CA MET A 1 6.23 -3.12 -3.19
C MET A 1 6.60 -3.74 -1.87
N SER A 2 7.86 -3.66 -1.42
CA SER A 2 8.28 -4.19 -0.11
C SER A 2 8.53 -3.09 0.94
N ILE A 3 8.18 -3.38 2.20
CA ILE A 3 8.35 -2.47 3.35
C ILE A 3 8.79 -3.30 4.56
N GLY A 4 9.86 -2.89 5.25
CA GLY A 4 10.25 -3.50 6.54
C GLY A 4 9.48 -2.89 7.71
N LEU A 5 9.02 -3.73 8.64
CA LEU A 5 8.31 -3.32 9.87
C LEU A 5 9.26 -3.34 11.08
N GLU A 6 8.84 -2.75 12.20
CA GLU A 6 9.68 -2.64 13.42
C GLU A 6 9.98 -4.01 14.05
N ASN A 7 9.07 -4.97 13.90
CA ASN A 7 9.22 -6.33 14.43
C ASN A 7 10.09 -7.25 13.53
N GLN A 8 10.87 -6.68 12.60
CA GLN A 8 11.71 -7.39 11.63
C GLN A 8 10.94 -8.25 10.61
N SER A 9 9.61 -8.14 10.55
CA SER A 9 8.82 -8.67 9.45
C SER A 9 8.89 -7.74 8.23
N MET A 10 8.45 -8.25 7.08
CA MET A 10 8.41 -7.49 5.83
C MET A 10 7.05 -7.63 5.17
N LEU A 11 6.53 -6.54 4.60
CA LEU A 11 5.33 -6.58 3.78
C LEU A 11 5.66 -6.64 2.30
N LEU A 12 4.78 -7.28 1.53
CA LEU A 12 4.65 -7.15 0.10
C LEU A 12 3.21 -6.68 -0.21
N ILE A 13 3.08 -5.49 -0.78
CA ILE A 13 1.79 -4.84 -1.04
C ILE A 13 1.54 -4.74 -2.55
N GLY A 14 0.35 -5.21 -2.97
CA GLY A 14 -0.13 -5.20 -4.34
C GLY A 14 0.81 -5.93 -5.31
N GLY A 15 0.82 -5.49 -6.57
CA GLY A 15 1.73 -6.04 -7.58
C GLY A 15 1.04 -6.27 -8.91
N TRP A 16 1.79 -6.83 -9.86
CA TRP A 16 1.27 -7.24 -11.15
C TRP A 16 1.53 -8.73 -11.34
N ASP A 17 0.47 -9.50 -11.58
CA ASP A 17 0.59 -10.93 -11.83
C ASP A 17 0.34 -11.21 -13.32
N SER A 18 1.41 -11.56 -14.04
CA SER A 18 1.35 -11.95 -15.45
C SER A 18 0.84 -13.39 -15.67
N GLY A 19 0.88 -14.23 -14.64
CA GLY A 19 0.35 -15.60 -14.66
C GLY A 19 -1.14 -15.66 -14.36
N ASN A 20 -1.68 -14.68 -13.64
CA ASN A 20 -3.09 -14.58 -13.28
C ASN A 20 -3.81 -13.46 -14.05
N GLY A 21 -3.98 -13.66 -15.36
CA GLY A 21 -4.81 -12.79 -16.19
C GLY A 21 -4.20 -11.42 -16.52
N ASN A 22 -2.90 -11.19 -16.25
CA ASN A 22 -2.24 -9.90 -16.45
C ASN A 22 -2.96 -8.77 -15.69
N ALA A 23 -3.11 -8.93 -14.37
CA ALA A 23 -3.90 -8.04 -13.54
C ALA A 23 -3.11 -7.47 -12.36
N ALA A 24 -3.47 -6.24 -11.99
CA ALA A 24 -3.05 -5.64 -10.73
C ALA A 24 -3.63 -6.46 -9.55
N GLN A 25 -2.86 -6.58 -8.48
CA GLN A 25 -3.22 -7.36 -7.31
C GLN A 25 -3.55 -6.46 -6.13
N SER A 26 -4.45 -6.89 -5.25
CA SER A 26 -4.79 -6.21 -4.00
C SER A 26 -4.07 -6.80 -2.79
N GLY A 27 -3.52 -8.01 -2.89
CA GLY A 27 -2.98 -8.73 -1.73
C GLY A 27 -1.93 -7.95 -0.93
N ILE A 28 -2.06 -8.00 0.40
CA ILE A 28 -1.07 -7.56 1.38
C ILE A 28 -0.52 -8.81 2.04
N TRP A 29 0.74 -9.09 1.79
CA TRP A 29 1.44 -10.26 2.31
C TRP A 29 2.48 -9.85 3.34
N GLN A 30 2.65 -10.63 4.39
CA GLN A 30 3.67 -10.44 5.42
C GLN A 30 4.59 -11.65 5.48
N LEU A 31 5.90 -11.40 5.44
CA LEU A 31 6.95 -12.34 5.78
C LEU A 31 7.22 -12.26 7.26
N LYS A 32 6.88 -13.30 8.00
CA LYS A 32 7.14 -13.43 9.43
C LYS A 32 7.53 -14.88 9.72
N ASP A 33 8.56 -15.07 10.53
CA ASP A 33 9.07 -16.40 10.88
C ASP A 33 9.33 -17.27 9.63
N GLU A 34 9.97 -16.69 8.62
CA GLU A 34 10.30 -17.31 7.32
C GLU A 34 9.09 -17.70 6.43
N ASN A 35 7.87 -17.33 6.83
CA ASN A 35 6.65 -17.68 6.11
C ASN A 35 5.94 -16.45 5.56
N TRP A 36 5.54 -16.53 4.28
CA TRP A 36 4.66 -15.54 3.65
C TRP A 36 3.21 -15.89 3.88
N ASN A 37 2.47 -14.99 4.50
CA ASN A 37 1.03 -15.12 4.71
C ASN A 37 0.31 -13.88 4.18
N GLN A 38 -0.80 -14.07 3.48
CA GLN A 38 -1.68 -12.95 3.15
C GLN A 38 -2.41 -12.51 4.42
N ILE A 39 -2.22 -11.26 4.80
CA ILE A 39 -2.80 -10.69 6.03
C ILE A 39 -3.95 -9.71 5.75
N GLY A 40 -4.14 -9.35 4.48
CA GLY A 40 -5.20 -8.45 4.06
C GLY A 40 -5.15 -8.13 2.56
N GLU A 41 -5.91 -7.11 2.18
CA GLU A 41 -6.02 -6.61 0.81
C GLU A 41 -6.11 -5.09 0.81
N LEU A 42 -5.52 -4.46 -0.20
CA LEU A 42 -5.87 -3.10 -0.61
C LEU A 42 -7.34 -3.04 -1.03
N LEU A 43 -7.98 -1.91 -0.80
CA LEU A 43 -9.37 -1.68 -1.20
C LEU A 43 -9.53 -1.67 -2.72
N GLN A 44 -8.48 -1.31 -3.45
CA GLN A 44 -8.41 -1.39 -4.91
C GLN A 44 -7.12 -2.08 -5.35
N PRO A 45 -7.17 -3.04 -6.30
CA PRO A 45 -5.96 -3.65 -6.82
C PRO A 45 -5.03 -2.61 -7.45
N ASP A 46 -3.73 -2.70 -7.14
CA ASP A 46 -2.77 -1.72 -7.61
C ASP A 46 -1.38 -2.31 -7.90
N SER A 47 -0.64 -1.63 -8.77
CA SER A 47 0.75 -1.96 -9.07
C SER A 47 1.54 -0.68 -9.30
N ARG A 48 2.85 -0.73 -9.01
CA ARG A 48 3.78 0.41 -9.16
C ARG A 48 3.46 1.61 -8.25
N GLY A 49 2.70 1.39 -7.18
CA GLY A 49 2.45 2.39 -6.14
C GLY A 49 3.69 2.74 -5.32
N PHE A 50 3.56 3.76 -4.48
CA PHE A 50 4.56 4.21 -3.51
C PHE A 50 4.04 4.06 -2.09
N ALA A 51 4.90 3.81 -1.11
CA ALA A 51 4.47 3.69 0.28
C ALA A 51 5.44 4.36 1.26
N ILE A 52 4.87 4.91 2.33
CA ILE A 52 5.61 5.54 3.43
C ILE A 52 5.21 4.83 4.70
N TYR A 53 6.20 4.35 5.46
CA TYR A 53 5.99 3.78 6.79
C TYR A 53 6.39 4.79 7.87
N ILE A 54 5.44 5.21 8.71
CA ILE A 54 5.67 6.15 9.81
C ILE A 54 4.74 5.82 10.98
N GLY A 55 5.32 5.55 12.15
CA GLY A 55 4.57 5.35 13.39
C GLY A 55 3.46 4.30 13.29
N ARG A 56 3.75 3.12 12.70
CA ARG A 56 2.80 2.00 12.51
C ARG A 56 1.65 2.30 11.54
N LEU A 57 1.77 3.38 10.79
CA LEU A 57 0.88 3.71 9.69
C LEU A 57 1.64 3.56 8.38
N ILE A 58 1.06 2.84 7.43
CA ILE A 58 1.56 2.79 6.06
C ILE A 58 0.62 3.59 5.18
N TYR A 59 1.16 4.64 4.56
CA TYR A 59 0.46 5.43 3.56
C TYR A 59 0.83 4.88 2.18
N TYR A 60 -0.10 4.20 1.54
CA TYR A 60 0.04 3.64 0.21
C TYR A 60 -0.59 4.59 -0.83
N PHE A 61 0.18 4.93 -1.85
CA PHE A 61 -0.19 5.80 -2.95
C PHE A 61 -0.28 4.97 -4.22
N GLY A 62 -1.49 4.58 -4.59
CA GLY A 62 -1.74 3.71 -5.73
C GLY A 62 -1.46 4.41 -7.07
N HIS A 63 -0.73 3.75 -7.96
CA HIS A 63 -0.40 4.32 -9.27
C HIS A 63 -1.47 4.01 -10.33
N VAL A 64 -2.03 2.80 -10.36
CA VAL A 64 -3.12 2.42 -11.27
C VAL A 64 -4.46 2.83 -10.68
N SER A 65 -4.75 2.49 -9.44
CA SER A 65 -6.02 2.79 -8.77
C SER A 65 -6.22 4.28 -8.47
N LYS A 66 -5.11 5.03 -8.36
CA LYS A 66 -5.07 6.41 -7.84
C LYS A 66 -5.52 6.56 -6.38
N ALA A 67 -5.92 5.48 -5.72
CA ALA A 67 -6.33 5.52 -4.33
C ALA A 67 -5.13 5.87 -3.44
N ILE A 68 -5.37 6.70 -2.43
CA ILE A 68 -4.45 6.85 -1.31
C ILE A 68 -5.08 6.09 -0.15
N GLU A 69 -4.44 4.99 0.24
CA GLU A 69 -4.91 4.10 1.29
C GLU A 69 -3.95 4.16 2.49
N ARG A 70 -4.49 4.10 3.69
CA ARG A 70 -3.74 3.99 4.94
C ARG A 70 -3.98 2.61 5.52
N LEU A 71 -2.90 1.89 5.79
CA LEU A 71 -2.93 0.63 6.51
C LEU A 71 -2.52 0.91 7.95
N ASP A 72 -3.37 0.50 8.88
CA ASP A 72 -3.20 0.73 10.32
C ASP A 72 -2.68 -0.56 10.97
N PHE A 73 -1.53 -0.49 11.64
CA PHE A 73 -0.93 -1.63 12.35
C PHE A 73 -1.00 -1.46 13.88
N THR A 74 -1.11 -2.58 14.59
CA THR A 74 -0.98 -2.62 16.06
C THR A 74 0.45 -2.37 16.51
N GLU A 75 0.64 -2.25 17.83
CA GLU A 75 1.97 -2.25 18.45
C GLU A 75 2.79 -3.52 18.15
N THR A 76 2.12 -4.64 17.84
CA THR A 76 2.75 -5.92 17.49
C THR A 76 2.89 -6.13 15.98
N GLU A 77 2.66 -5.07 15.18
CA GLU A 77 2.73 -5.08 13.70
C GLU A 77 1.74 -6.08 13.07
N GLU A 78 0.51 -6.12 13.62
CA GLU A 78 -0.63 -6.81 13.03
C GLU A 78 -1.53 -5.80 12.30
N LEU A 79 -1.93 -6.13 11.07
CA LEU A 79 -2.81 -5.27 10.27
C LEU A 79 -4.20 -5.22 10.92
N GLN A 80 -4.66 -4.04 11.32
CA GLN A 80 -6.00 -3.83 11.85
C GLN A 80 -6.99 -3.37 10.79
N ASN A 81 -6.57 -2.45 9.92
CA ASN A 81 -7.49 -1.81 8.99
C ASN A 81 -6.78 -1.30 7.74
N VAL A 82 -7.55 -1.18 6.66
CA VAL A 82 -7.17 -0.51 5.41
C VAL A 82 -8.27 0.49 5.07
N VAL A 83 -7.91 1.77 5.01
CA VAL A 83 -8.86 2.85 4.75
C VAL A 83 -8.40 3.73 3.60
N GLN A 84 -9.30 4.04 2.67
CA GLN A 84 -9.03 5.04 1.65
C GLN A 84 -9.16 6.44 2.27
N ILE A 85 -8.08 7.22 2.22
CA ILE A 85 -8.02 8.58 2.78
C ILE A 85 -7.98 9.66 1.70
N GLY A 86 -7.94 9.28 0.43
CA GLY A 86 -7.96 10.22 -0.68
C GLY A 86 -7.73 9.56 -2.03
N ASN A 87 -7.48 10.40 -3.02
CA ASN A 87 -7.06 9.98 -4.35
C ASN A 87 -5.94 10.90 -4.84
N GLN A 88 -5.03 10.38 -5.64
CA GLN A 88 -4.04 11.20 -6.32
C GLN A 88 -4.74 12.17 -7.29
N PRO A 89 -4.26 13.41 -7.39
CA PRO A 89 -4.89 14.43 -8.24
C PRO A 89 -4.69 14.20 -9.75
N GLY A 90 -3.96 13.15 -10.16
CA GLY A 90 -3.66 12.88 -11.56
C GLY A 90 -2.75 11.68 -11.78
N ASN A 91 -2.25 11.55 -13.01
CA ASN A 91 -1.37 10.46 -13.43
C ASN A 91 0.10 10.74 -13.08
N TYR A 92 0.42 10.71 -11.79
CA TYR A 92 1.80 10.90 -11.34
C TYR A 92 2.47 9.57 -11.03
N TYR A 93 3.74 9.44 -11.46
CA TYR A 93 4.57 8.27 -11.16
C TYR A 93 5.10 8.29 -9.72
N LEU A 94 5.17 9.46 -9.12
CA LEU A 94 5.58 9.67 -7.73
C LEU A 94 4.43 10.37 -6.99
N PRO A 95 4.24 10.11 -5.69
CA PRO A 95 3.19 10.76 -4.93
C PRO A 95 3.43 12.28 -4.93
N ILE A 96 2.40 13.05 -5.24
CA ILE A 96 2.39 14.49 -5.03
C ILE A 96 1.61 14.77 -3.76
N VAL A 97 2.32 15.24 -2.74
CA VAL A 97 1.71 15.79 -1.53
C VAL A 97 1.75 17.31 -1.68
N GLY A 98 0.65 17.89 -2.16
CA GLY A 98 0.50 19.33 -2.30
C GLY A 98 -0.88 19.75 -1.81
N ASN A 99 -0.96 20.87 -1.07
CA ASN A 99 -2.24 21.49 -0.78
C ASN A 99 -2.90 21.86 -2.10
N SER A 100 -4.03 21.26 -2.45
CA SER A 100 -4.87 21.65 -3.58
C SER A 100 -5.60 22.98 -3.31
N ALA A 101 -4.95 23.92 -2.63
CA ALA A 101 -5.36 25.31 -2.57
C ALA A 101 -4.72 26.07 -3.74
N GLY A 102 -5.30 25.89 -4.93
CA GLY A 102 -5.17 26.84 -6.04
C GLY A 102 -3.99 26.64 -6.99
N TYR A 103 -4.23 25.89 -8.07
CA TYR A 103 -3.86 26.39 -9.39
C TYR A 103 -5.14 26.94 -10.03
N ARG A 104 -5.25 28.28 -10.04
CA ARG A 104 -6.14 29.02 -10.95
C ARG A 104 -5.32 29.44 -12.16
#